data_AF-A0A957TPL7-F1
#
_entry.id   AF-A0A957TPL7-F1
#
_cell.length_a   1.000
_cell.length_b   1.000
_cell.length_c   1.000
_cell.angle_alpha   90.00
_cell.angle_beta   90.00
_cell.angle_gamma   90.00
#
_symmetry.space_group_name_H-M   'P 1'
#
loop_
_entity.id
_entity.type
_entity.pdbx_description
1 polymer ?
#
loop_
_entity_poly.entity_id
_entity_poly.type
_entity_poly.pdbx_seq_one_letter_code
_entity_poly.pdbx_strand_id
1 'polypeptide(L)'
;MQGRAVGLIDIHGDLFHHVRQYIAALTLKHPELAKRVVIVDPTCPEHTVSINPLEAIAGQSQERTALFLTDIVIKIWQISPNESPRLVWLLTNSFLALANLGLTLADFPRWLQDKAWRNSLVPQITHEAVSRYWANEFPRSDKEIQQWIAPAANKLGGILFDTDVQHVLTGSSHISMRDILDQGLILLVHIPKGILGERSAFLLGAFIVAQIQKAALSRANTPDRRQFYFYLDEFHNFTTDYIQDVLAESRKYGLSLVLAHQFLDQLDTKLRSAVINTVGTLVSFRIGYKDARAIVYEMFPTPDFPRYRGDIDTGSWEQLALELANLPPRSFWVRRRGPFVPTKQRTLDMPDPVNNPQVQMALQRLIETSGRLYGAKRQLPSTSVPVATLPTPATDNGLISIRPSQTPSVAEKAEKDRQTYEPNSIFSDIVWDQ
;
A
#
# COMPACT_ATOMS: atom_id res chain seq x y z
N MET A 1 16.66 -1.00 21.91
CA MET A 1 18.00 -0.75 22.50
C MET A 1 18.67 0.53 22.01
N GLN A 2 18.69 0.86 20.71
CA GLN A 2 19.29 2.13 20.23
C GLN A 2 18.30 3.32 20.14
N GLY A 3 17.04 3.11 20.54
CA GLY A 3 16.00 4.15 20.55
C GLY A 3 15.54 4.65 19.17
N ARG A 4 16.06 4.14 18.06
CA ARG A 4 15.75 4.61 16.69
C ARG A 4 14.27 4.43 16.32
N ALA A 5 13.77 5.34 15.50
CA ALA A 5 12.42 5.29 14.96
C ALA A 5 12.38 4.36 13.74
N VAL A 6 11.37 3.50 13.67
CA VAL A 6 11.30 2.44 12.65
C VAL A 6 9.88 2.36 12.10
N GLY A 7 9.77 2.27 10.78
CA GLY A 7 8.54 1.89 10.09
C GLY A 7 8.75 0.59 9.33
N LEU A 8 7.73 -0.26 9.30
CA LEU A 8 7.70 -1.49 8.51
C LEU A 8 6.36 -1.57 7.78
N ILE A 9 6.39 -1.80 6.46
CA ILE A 9 5.22 -2.26 5.69
C ILE A 9 5.52 -3.66 5.15
N ASP A 10 4.57 -4.56 5.35
CA ASP A 10 4.61 -5.94 4.86
C ASP A 10 3.25 -6.32 4.24
N ILE A 11 3.29 -6.89 3.03
CA ILE A 11 2.11 -7.37 2.28
C ILE A 11 1.78 -8.85 2.49
N HIS A 12 2.75 -9.63 2.94
CA HIS A 12 2.66 -11.08 3.08
C HIS A 12 2.31 -11.48 4.52
N GLY A 13 2.73 -10.67 5.48
CA GLY A 13 2.33 -10.76 6.88
C GLY A 13 3.34 -11.48 7.78
N ASP A 14 4.17 -12.36 7.23
CA ASP A 14 5.15 -13.14 8.01
C ASP A 14 6.15 -12.24 8.75
N LEU A 15 6.71 -11.25 8.04
CA LEU A 15 7.68 -10.31 8.62
C LEU A 15 7.01 -9.44 9.69
N PHE A 16 5.80 -8.95 9.42
CA PHE A 16 5.00 -8.19 10.38
C PHE A 16 4.69 -9.01 11.64
N HIS A 17 4.27 -10.27 11.48
CA HIS A 17 3.93 -11.18 12.57
C HIS A 17 5.17 -11.53 13.42
N HIS A 18 6.31 -11.79 12.78
CA HIS A 18 7.55 -12.04 13.51
C HIS A 18 8.03 -10.80 14.27
N VAL A 19 8.05 -9.63 13.62
CA VAL A 19 8.51 -8.38 14.25
C VAL A 19 7.62 -7.98 15.43
N ARG A 20 6.28 -8.07 15.32
CA ARG A 20 5.39 -7.75 16.44
C ARG A 20 5.59 -8.71 17.62
N GLN A 21 5.84 -10.00 17.37
CA GLN A 21 6.07 -10.99 18.41
C GLN A 21 7.42 -10.77 19.11
N TYR A 22 8.46 -10.40 18.35
CA TYR A 22 9.73 -9.96 18.90
C TYR A 22 9.59 -8.73 19.79
N ILE A 23 8.84 -7.72 19.34
CA ILE A 23 8.55 -6.53 20.13
C ILE A 23 7.76 -6.90 21.39
N ALA A 24 6.76 -7.78 21.30
CA ALA A 24 6.01 -8.28 22.45
C ALA A 24 6.91 -9.00 23.48
N ALA A 25 7.87 -9.81 23.03
CA ALA A 25 8.84 -10.41 23.94
C ALA A 25 9.72 -9.35 24.63
N LEU A 26 10.06 -8.26 23.93
CA LEU A 26 10.82 -7.14 24.51
C LEU A 26 10.00 -6.34 25.53
N THR A 27 8.67 -6.21 25.36
CA THR A 27 7.82 -5.48 26.32
C THR A 27 7.72 -6.16 27.68
N LEU A 28 8.02 -7.46 27.78
CA LEU A 28 8.14 -8.16 29.07
C LEU A 28 9.26 -7.56 29.94
N LYS A 29 10.35 -7.08 29.32
CA LYS A 29 11.48 -6.41 30.00
C LYS A 29 11.36 -4.89 29.99
N HIS A 30 10.69 -4.34 28.97
CA HIS A 30 10.57 -2.91 28.71
C HIS A 30 9.10 -2.52 28.42
N PRO A 31 8.22 -2.50 29.45
CA PRO A 31 6.79 -2.30 29.25
C PRO A 31 6.42 -0.97 28.57
N GLU A 32 7.25 0.07 28.74
CA GLU A 32 7.07 1.38 28.13
C GLU A 32 7.16 1.34 26.59
N LEU A 33 7.83 0.33 26.03
CA LEU A 33 7.94 0.15 24.58
C LEU A 33 6.58 -0.03 23.92
N ALA A 34 5.61 -0.65 24.60
CA ALA A 34 4.26 -0.87 24.06
C ALA A 34 3.56 0.46 23.69
N LYS A 35 3.84 1.54 24.44
CA LYS A 35 3.29 2.87 24.17
C LYS A 35 3.94 3.58 22.98
N ARG A 36 4.97 3.00 22.37
CA ARG A 36 5.66 3.56 21.21
C ARG A 36 5.31 2.83 19.91
N VAL A 37 4.50 1.79 19.97
CA VAL A 37 4.21 0.91 18.83
C VAL A 37 2.83 1.24 18.29
N VAL A 38 2.79 1.68 17.04
CA VAL A 38 1.60 1.96 16.25
C VAL A 38 1.41 0.78 15.30
N ILE A 39 0.30 0.07 15.44
CA ILE A 39 -0.07 -1.06 14.57
C ILE A 39 -1.22 -0.61 13.68
N VAL A 40 -0.97 -0.61 12.38
CA VAL A 40 -1.99 -0.38 11.35
C VAL A 40 -2.26 -1.72 10.69
N ASP A 41 -3.39 -2.33 11.04
CA ASP A 41 -3.85 -3.58 10.44
C ASP A 41 -5.33 -3.40 10.06
N PRO A 42 -5.66 -3.27 8.76
CA PRO A 42 -7.01 -2.99 8.31
C PRO A 42 -7.98 -4.14 8.66
N THR A 43 -7.47 -5.37 8.84
CA THR A 43 -8.29 -6.55 9.17
C THR A 43 -8.40 -6.81 10.66
N CYS A 44 -7.84 -5.93 11.51
CA CYS A 44 -7.97 -6.04 12.95
C CYS A 44 -9.47 -6.01 13.35
N PRO A 45 -9.96 -7.00 14.13
CA PRO A 45 -11.37 -7.10 14.46
C PRO A 45 -11.80 -6.11 15.55
N GLU A 46 -10.89 -5.74 16.45
CA GLU A 46 -11.20 -4.95 17.65
C GLU A 46 -11.00 -3.46 17.45
N HIS A 47 -9.98 -3.08 16.67
CA HIS A 47 -9.52 -1.71 16.54
C HIS A 47 -9.24 -1.35 15.08
N THR A 48 -9.44 -0.09 14.75
CA THR A 48 -9.05 0.48 13.46
C THR A 48 -8.26 1.75 13.68
N VAL A 49 -7.10 1.85 13.03
CA VAL A 49 -6.33 3.09 12.94
C VAL A 49 -6.72 3.79 11.66
N SER A 50 -7.45 4.90 11.78
CA SER A 50 -7.80 5.74 10.63
C SER A 50 -6.77 6.85 10.40
N ILE A 51 -6.49 7.13 9.13
CA ILE A 51 -5.61 8.17 8.61
C ILE A 51 -6.39 8.89 7.51
N ASN A 52 -6.90 10.10 7.81
CA ASN A 52 -7.57 10.91 6.80
C ASN A 52 -6.52 11.58 5.89
N PRO A 53 -6.48 11.26 4.59
CA PRO A 53 -5.50 11.87 3.67
C PRO A 53 -5.77 13.36 3.40
N LEU A 54 -6.98 13.85 3.67
CA LEU A 54 -7.37 15.25 3.53
C LEU A 54 -7.07 16.09 4.78
N GLU A 55 -6.66 15.45 5.88
CA GLU A 55 -6.36 16.15 7.11
C GLU A 55 -4.99 16.85 7.04
N ALA A 56 -4.98 18.14 7.39
CA ALA A 56 -3.78 18.95 7.29
C ALA A 56 -2.78 18.55 8.38
N ILE A 57 -1.51 18.37 7.97
CA ILE A 57 -0.41 18.24 8.92
C ILE A 57 -0.18 19.62 9.58
N ALA A 58 0.14 19.63 10.87
CA ALA A 58 0.47 20.86 11.61
C ALA A 58 1.48 21.72 10.83
N GLY A 59 1.14 23.00 10.63
CA GLY A 59 1.96 23.96 9.89
C GLY A 59 1.83 23.90 8.36
N GLN A 60 0.97 23.04 7.81
CA GLN A 60 0.59 23.03 6.39
C GLN A 60 -0.85 23.52 6.22
N SER A 61 -1.12 24.13 5.07
CA SER A 61 -2.48 24.54 4.71
C SER A 61 -3.30 23.35 4.22
N GLN A 62 -4.62 23.42 4.39
CA GLN A 62 -5.56 22.39 3.90
C GLN A 62 -5.47 22.27 2.37
N GLU A 63 -5.23 23.38 1.67
CA GLU A 63 -5.08 23.41 0.21
C GLU A 63 -3.89 22.59 -0.25
N ARG A 64 -2.72 22.77 0.39
CA ARG A 64 -1.52 21.98 0.06
C ARG A 64 -1.76 20.49 0.30
N THR A 65 -2.54 20.15 1.31
CA THR A 65 -2.91 18.76 1.59
C THR A 65 -3.81 18.17 0.50
N ALA A 66 -4.83 18.91 0.07
CA ALA A 66 -5.71 18.50 -1.01
C ALA A 66 -4.97 18.37 -2.35
N LEU A 67 -4.10 19.33 -2.69
CA LEU A 67 -3.29 19.29 -3.91
C LEU A 67 -2.34 18.09 -3.90
N PHE A 68 -1.70 17.83 -2.76
CA PHE A 68 -0.87 16.64 -2.60
C PHE A 68 -1.66 15.34 -2.80
N LEU A 69 -2.89 15.27 -2.27
CA LEU A 69 -3.76 14.11 -2.49
C LEU A 69 -4.13 13.94 -3.96
N THR A 70 -4.44 15.03 -4.68
CA THR A 70 -4.64 15.01 -6.13
C THR A 70 -3.43 14.38 -6.83
N ASP A 71 -2.22 14.86 -6.53
CA ASP A 71 -1.00 14.40 -7.21
C ASP A 71 -0.76 12.90 -6.98
N ILE A 72 -0.97 12.42 -5.75
CA ILE A 72 -0.91 10.99 -5.42
C ILE A 72 -1.92 10.22 -6.26
N VAL A 73 -3.18 10.66 -6.25
CA VAL A 73 -4.30 9.97 -6.89
C VAL A 73 -4.11 9.89 -8.41
N ILE A 74 -3.65 10.98 -9.04
CA ILE A 74 -3.33 11.00 -10.47
C ILE A 74 -2.27 9.96 -10.80
N LYS A 75 -1.20 9.88 -10.00
CA LYS A 75 -0.11 8.92 -10.21
C LYS A 75 -0.54 7.48 -9.96
N ILE A 76 -1.20 7.22 -8.83
CA ILE A 76 -1.70 5.89 -8.45
C ILE A 76 -2.64 5.33 -9.53
N TRP A 77 -3.51 6.16 -10.09
CA TRP A 77 -4.46 5.74 -11.13
C TRP A 77 -3.96 5.94 -12.56
N GLN A 78 -2.69 6.32 -12.72
CA GLN A 78 -2.04 6.57 -14.01
C GLN A 78 -2.88 7.48 -14.91
N ILE A 79 -3.45 8.54 -14.34
CA ILE A 79 -4.24 9.51 -15.08
C ILE A 79 -3.28 10.43 -15.83
N SER A 80 -3.34 10.42 -17.16
CA SER A 80 -2.66 11.41 -17.99
C SER A 80 -3.38 12.76 -17.90
N PRO A 81 -2.77 13.82 -17.33
CA PRO A 81 -3.44 15.11 -17.18
C PRO A 81 -3.81 15.75 -18.53
N ASN A 82 -3.01 15.50 -19.57
CA ASN A 82 -3.24 16.00 -20.92
C ASN A 82 -4.45 15.32 -21.60
N GLU A 83 -4.70 14.06 -21.29
CA GLU A 83 -5.80 13.27 -21.89
C GLU A 83 -7.10 13.40 -21.09
N SER A 84 -6.97 13.62 -19.77
CA SER A 84 -8.11 13.68 -18.83
C SER A 84 -8.11 14.97 -17.98
N PRO A 85 -7.97 16.17 -18.58
CA PRO A 85 -7.85 17.43 -17.81
C PRO A 85 -9.09 17.72 -16.96
N ARG A 86 -10.28 17.33 -17.44
CA ARG A 86 -11.55 17.50 -16.71
C ARG A 86 -11.62 16.65 -15.46
N LEU A 87 -11.13 15.41 -15.51
CA LEU A 87 -11.10 14.51 -14.36
C LEU A 87 -10.14 15.05 -13.30
N VAL A 88 -8.95 15.48 -13.72
CA VAL A 88 -7.98 16.13 -12.83
C VAL A 88 -8.58 17.37 -12.17
N TRP A 89 -9.23 18.24 -12.95
CA TRP A 89 -9.88 19.44 -12.44
C TRP A 89 -11.00 19.13 -11.43
N LEU A 90 -11.82 18.12 -11.71
CA LEU A 90 -12.87 17.65 -10.81
C LEU A 90 -12.29 17.12 -9.49
N LEU A 91 -11.27 16.25 -9.55
CA LEU A 91 -10.63 15.68 -8.37
C LEU A 91 -10.02 16.76 -7.49
N THR A 92 -9.26 17.69 -8.10
CA THR A 92 -8.65 18.82 -7.39
C THR A 92 -9.67 19.68 -6.66
N ASN A 93 -10.71 20.14 -7.36
CA ASN A 93 -11.73 20.98 -6.75
C ASN A 93 -12.57 20.24 -5.69
N SER A 94 -12.74 18.92 -5.85
CA SER A 94 -13.42 18.10 -4.86
C SER A 94 -12.57 17.93 -3.60
N PHE A 95 -11.30 17.55 -3.72
CA PHE A 95 -10.41 17.41 -2.57
C PHE A 95 -10.17 18.74 -1.85
N LEU A 96 -10.06 19.85 -2.59
CA LEU A 96 -9.97 21.18 -1.99
C LEU A 96 -11.23 21.53 -1.19
N ALA A 97 -12.42 21.27 -1.75
CA ALA A 97 -13.68 21.52 -1.04
C ALA A 97 -13.81 20.64 0.21
N LEU A 98 -13.54 19.34 0.10
CA LEU A 98 -13.61 18.42 1.23
C LEU A 98 -12.62 18.81 2.34
N ALA A 99 -11.37 19.13 2.00
CA ALA A 99 -10.37 19.55 2.99
C ALA A 99 -10.77 20.86 3.68
N ASN A 100 -11.28 21.85 2.93
CA ASN A 100 -11.70 23.15 3.46
C ASN A 100 -12.91 23.02 4.41
N LEU A 101 -13.82 22.10 4.11
CA LEU A 101 -15.00 21.80 4.93
C LEU A 101 -14.72 20.83 6.09
N GLY A 102 -13.48 20.34 6.24
CA GLY A 102 -13.12 19.33 7.26
C GLY A 102 -13.77 17.97 7.03
N LEU A 103 -14.16 17.66 5.79
CA LEU A 103 -14.75 16.40 5.37
C LEU A 103 -13.68 15.34 5.04
N THR A 104 -14.14 14.11 4.83
CA THR A 104 -13.30 12.94 4.59
C THR A 104 -13.50 12.38 3.18
N LEU A 105 -12.70 11.39 2.79
CA LEU A 105 -12.94 10.68 1.52
C LEU A 105 -14.26 9.89 1.50
N ALA A 106 -14.85 9.55 2.65
CA ALA A 106 -16.17 8.92 2.67
C ALA A 106 -17.28 9.87 2.18
N ASP A 107 -17.07 11.18 2.30
CA ASP A 107 -18.04 12.18 1.87
C ASP A 107 -17.99 12.43 0.36
N PHE A 108 -16.93 11.96 -0.33
CA PHE A 108 -16.70 12.23 -1.75
C PHE A 108 -17.86 11.79 -2.66
N PRO A 109 -18.42 10.57 -2.54
CA PRO A 109 -19.54 10.16 -3.39
C PRO A 109 -20.76 11.06 -3.21
N ARG A 110 -21.07 11.41 -1.95
CA ARG A 110 -22.19 12.31 -1.62
C ARG A 110 -21.92 13.71 -2.14
N TRP A 111 -20.70 14.21 -2.01
CA TRP A 111 -20.27 15.51 -2.53
C TRP A 111 -20.52 15.64 -4.04
N LEU A 112 -20.25 14.58 -4.81
CA LEU A 112 -20.48 14.58 -6.25
C LEU A 112 -21.96 14.44 -6.63
N GLN A 113 -22.72 13.59 -5.93
CA GLN A 113 -24.06 13.18 -6.34
C GLN A 113 -25.19 14.01 -5.72
N ASP A 114 -25.08 14.38 -4.44
CA ASP A 114 -26.12 15.09 -3.68
C ASP A 114 -25.99 16.60 -3.89
N LYS A 115 -26.68 17.10 -4.90
CA LYS A 115 -26.68 18.52 -5.26
C LYS A 115 -27.21 19.43 -4.15
N ALA A 116 -28.25 18.99 -3.43
CA ALA A 116 -28.87 19.79 -2.37
C ALA A 116 -27.91 19.97 -1.19
N TRP A 117 -27.29 18.86 -0.76
CA TRP A 117 -26.30 18.87 0.31
C TRP A 117 -25.03 19.64 -0.07
N ARG A 118 -24.50 19.43 -1.29
CA ARG A 118 -23.34 20.20 -1.76
C ARG A 118 -23.63 21.70 -1.75
N ASN A 119 -24.76 22.13 -2.31
CA ASN A 119 -25.10 23.55 -2.42
C ASN A 119 -25.32 24.23 -1.07
N SER A 120 -25.70 23.51 -0.02
CA SER A 120 -25.80 24.07 1.33
C SER A 120 -24.43 24.29 2.00
N LEU A 121 -23.39 23.58 1.54
CA LEU A 121 -22.03 23.67 2.08
C LEU A 121 -21.12 24.59 1.27
N VAL A 122 -21.34 24.77 -0.04
CA VAL A 122 -20.51 25.64 -0.90
C VAL A 122 -20.30 27.06 -0.32
N PRO A 123 -21.29 27.74 0.30
CA PRO A 123 -21.08 29.05 0.92
C PRO A 123 -20.10 29.07 2.09
N GLN A 124 -19.82 27.91 2.70
CA GLN A 124 -18.87 27.78 3.81
C GLN A 124 -17.41 27.65 3.33
N ILE A 125 -17.21 27.43 2.02
CA ILE A 125 -15.87 27.28 1.44
C ILE A 125 -15.17 28.64 1.43
N THR A 126 -14.04 28.74 2.17
CA THR A 126 -13.27 29.99 2.26
C THR A 126 -12.43 30.25 1.02
N HIS A 127 -12.07 29.21 0.26
CA HIS A 127 -11.26 29.35 -0.95
C HIS A 127 -12.11 29.81 -2.15
N GLU A 128 -12.01 31.10 -2.51
CA GLU A 128 -12.85 31.75 -3.51
C GLU A 128 -12.90 31.00 -4.86
N ALA A 129 -11.75 30.56 -5.38
CA ALA A 129 -11.72 29.86 -6.67
C ALA A 129 -12.48 28.53 -6.66
N VAL A 130 -12.48 27.82 -5.53
CA VAL A 130 -13.18 26.53 -5.37
C VAL A 130 -14.67 26.79 -5.23
N SER A 131 -15.06 27.79 -4.44
CA SER A 131 -16.45 28.22 -4.32
C SER A 131 -17.02 28.65 -5.69
N ARG A 132 -16.25 29.43 -6.46
CA ARG A 132 -16.60 29.84 -7.83
C ARG A 132 -16.76 28.66 -8.77
N TYR A 133 -15.85 27.68 -8.71
CA TYR A 133 -15.96 26.46 -9.52
C TYR A 133 -17.30 25.75 -9.27
N TRP A 134 -17.64 25.49 -8.01
CA TRP A 134 -18.87 24.77 -7.67
C TRP A 134 -20.15 25.58 -7.95
N ALA A 135 -20.09 26.91 -7.90
CA ALA A 135 -21.24 27.77 -8.20
C ALA A 135 -21.48 27.95 -9.72
N ASN A 136 -20.40 28.07 -10.49
CA ASN A 136 -20.47 28.60 -11.86
C ASN A 136 -19.95 27.64 -12.94
N GLU A 137 -18.95 26.82 -12.64
CA GLU A 137 -18.27 25.96 -13.63
C GLU A 137 -18.77 24.51 -13.58
N PHE A 138 -19.10 23.98 -12.40
CA PHE A 138 -19.60 22.62 -12.25
C PHE A 138 -20.97 22.44 -12.94
N PRO A 139 -21.22 21.31 -13.63
CA PRO A 139 -22.48 21.11 -14.35
C PRO A 139 -23.73 21.25 -13.47
N ARG A 140 -24.81 21.80 -14.05
CA ARG A 140 -26.05 22.08 -13.32
C ARG A 140 -27.16 21.07 -13.60
N SER A 141 -27.15 20.46 -14.79
CA SER A 141 -28.13 19.46 -15.18
C SER A 141 -27.74 18.07 -14.67
N ASP A 142 -28.71 17.28 -14.19
CA ASP A 142 -28.41 15.98 -13.58
C ASP A 142 -27.75 15.02 -14.58
N LYS A 143 -28.15 15.08 -15.86
CA LYS A 143 -27.55 14.28 -16.93
C LYS A 143 -26.07 14.61 -17.14
N GLU A 144 -25.72 15.89 -17.22
CA GLU A 144 -24.32 16.31 -17.38
C GLU A 144 -23.51 16.01 -16.12
N ILE A 145 -24.08 16.21 -14.92
CA ILE A 145 -23.43 15.86 -13.65
C ILE A 145 -23.05 14.38 -13.67
N GLN A 146 -23.98 13.48 -13.98
CA GLN A 146 -23.73 12.03 -14.00
C GLN A 146 -22.59 11.67 -14.97
N GLN A 147 -22.60 12.23 -16.18
CA GLN A 147 -21.53 12.03 -17.15
C GLN A 147 -20.18 12.58 -16.67
N TRP A 148 -20.20 13.72 -15.99
CA TRP A 148 -19.00 14.41 -15.50
C TRP A 148 -18.35 13.67 -14.33
N ILE A 149 -19.15 13.14 -13.42
CA ILE A 149 -18.66 12.51 -12.17
C ILE A 149 -18.33 11.03 -12.33
N ALA A 150 -18.91 10.33 -13.31
CA ALA A 150 -18.78 8.87 -13.45
C ALA A 150 -17.33 8.37 -13.42
N PRO A 151 -16.34 8.99 -14.11
CA PRO A 151 -14.95 8.52 -14.04
C PRO A 151 -14.32 8.64 -12.65
N ALA A 152 -14.62 9.73 -11.93
CA ALA A 152 -14.12 9.96 -10.57
C ALA A 152 -14.80 9.01 -9.56
N ALA A 153 -16.12 8.86 -9.67
CA ALA A 153 -16.90 7.96 -8.83
C ALA A 153 -16.47 6.50 -8.99
N ASN A 154 -16.18 6.04 -10.20
CA ASN A 154 -15.71 4.66 -10.44
C ASN A 154 -14.30 4.40 -9.87
N LYS A 155 -13.41 5.40 -9.93
CA LYS A 155 -12.05 5.26 -9.38
C LYS A 155 -12.04 5.29 -7.85
N LEU A 156 -12.77 6.23 -7.24
CA LEU A 156 -12.88 6.31 -5.77
C LEU A 156 -13.79 5.24 -5.15
N GLY A 157 -14.83 4.81 -5.86
CA GLY A 157 -15.66 3.67 -5.42
C GLY A 157 -14.80 2.45 -5.12
N GLY A 158 -13.80 2.16 -5.95
CA GLY A 158 -12.85 1.06 -5.71
C GLY A 158 -12.07 1.15 -4.40
N ILE A 159 -11.86 2.34 -3.82
CA ILE A 159 -11.26 2.52 -2.48
C ILE A 159 -12.30 2.33 -1.38
N LEU A 160 -13.53 2.83 -1.62
CA LEU A 160 -14.60 2.88 -0.63
C LEU A 160 -15.42 1.59 -0.51
N PHE A 161 -15.31 0.67 -1.48
CA PHE A 161 -16.06 -0.60 -1.46
C PHE A 161 -15.47 -1.63 -0.50
N ASP A 162 -14.17 -1.59 -0.27
CA ASP A 162 -13.52 -2.46 0.72
C ASP A 162 -13.68 -1.82 2.10
N THR A 163 -14.48 -2.44 2.97
CA THR A 163 -14.79 -1.90 4.30
C THR A 163 -13.54 -1.76 5.17
N ASP A 164 -12.57 -2.67 5.04
CA ASP A 164 -11.32 -2.63 5.81
C ASP A 164 -10.46 -1.42 5.40
N VAL A 165 -10.30 -1.21 4.09
CA VAL A 165 -9.59 -0.02 3.55
C VAL A 165 -10.35 1.27 3.84
N GLN A 166 -11.67 1.26 3.69
CA GLN A 166 -12.53 2.40 3.96
C GLN A 166 -12.34 2.87 5.41
N HIS A 167 -12.38 1.97 6.38
CA HIS A 167 -12.20 2.32 7.80
C HIS A 167 -10.83 2.96 8.08
N VAL A 168 -9.77 2.54 7.36
CA VAL A 168 -8.45 3.16 7.49
C VAL A 168 -8.41 4.54 6.85
N LEU A 169 -8.99 4.76 5.66
CA LEU A 169 -8.77 6.00 4.89
C LEU A 169 -9.84 7.08 5.09
N THR A 170 -10.96 6.77 5.75
CA THR A 170 -12.12 7.69 5.80
C THR A 170 -12.52 8.16 7.19
N GLY A 171 -11.98 7.60 8.27
CA GLY A 171 -12.17 8.16 9.61
C GLY A 171 -11.29 9.38 9.85
N SER A 172 -11.60 10.19 10.88
CA SER A 172 -10.68 11.21 11.38
C SER A 172 -9.32 10.59 11.73
N SER A 173 -8.22 11.32 11.51
CA SER A 173 -6.90 10.75 11.77
C SER A 173 -6.71 10.52 13.26
N HIS A 174 -6.45 9.27 13.63
CA HIS A 174 -6.05 8.92 15.00
C HIS A 174 -4.55 9.11 15.21
N ILE A 175 -3.80 9.13 14.09
CA ILE A 175 -2.35 9.27 14.08
C ILE A 175 -1.92 10.35 13.08
N SER A 176 -0.92 11.11 13.49
CA SER A 176 -0.17 12.00 12.61
C SER A 176 1.12 11.29 12.18
N MET A 177 1.31 11.09 10.87
CA MET A 177 2.57 10.55 10.35
C MET A 177 3.76 11.45 10.73
N ARG A 178 3.52 12.75 10.89
CA ARG A 178 4.54 13.68 11.37
C ARG A 178 4.98 13.40 12.80
N ASP A 179 4.03 13.09 13.67
CA ASP A 179 4.32 12.75 15.07
C ASP A 179 5.03 11.41 15.20
N ILE A 180 4.68 10.42 14.37
CA ILE A 180 5.38 9.14 14.30
C ILE A 180 6.87 9.36 14.01
N LEU A 181 7.17 10.22 13.04
CA LEU A 181 8.53 10.56 12.62
C LEU A 181 9.29 11.34 13.71
N ASP A 182 8.69 12.40 14.26
CA ASP A 182 9.37 13.33 15.18
C ASP A 182 9.54 12.73 16.59
N GLN A 183 8.51 12.06 17.12
CA GLN A 183 8.58 11.40 18.44
C GLN A 183 9.36 10.09 18.39
N GLY A 184 9.63 9.59 17.18
CA GLY A 184 10.38 8.38 16.93
C GLY A 184 9.66 7.12 17.39
N LEU A 185 8.41 6.98 16.97
CA LEU A 185 7.59 5.80 17.22
C LEU A 185 8.03 4.62 16.34
N ILE A 186 7.45 3.45 16.61
CA ILE A 186 7.57 2.25 15.81
C ILE A 186 6.25 2.06 15.07
N LEU A 187 6.25 2.19 13.75
CA LEU A 187 5.08 1.98 12.91
C LEU A 187 5.16 0.60 12.27
N LEU A 188 4.19 -0.27 12.55
CA LEU A 188 4.04 -1.58 11.92
C LEU A 188 2.76 -1.57 11.10
N VAL A 189 2.89 -1.75 9.79
CA VAL A 189 1.76 -1.76 8.85
C VAL A 189 1.65 -3.13 8.23
N HIS A 190 0.50 -3.76 8.43
CA HIS A 190 0.14 -5.01 7.80
C HIS A 190 -0.84 -4.73 6.66
N ILE A 191 -0.54 -5.23 5.45
CA ILE A 191 -1.41 -5.09 4.29
C ILE A 191 -1.67 -6.50 3.73
N PRO A 192 -2.63 -7.26 4.29
CA PRO A 192 -2.83 -8.65 3.90
C PRO A 192 -3.40 -8.74 2.46
N LYS A 193 -2.51 -8.83 1.46
CA LYS A 193 -2.87 -8.84 0.03
C LYS A 193 -3.85 -9.96 -0.31
N GLY A 194 -3.72 -11.11 0.34
CA GLY A 194 -4.63 -12.25 0.16
C GLY A 194 -6.06 -12.02 0.64
N ILE A 195 -6.27 -11.09 1.59
CA ILE A 195 -7.60 -10.74 2.14
C ILE A 195 -8.19 -9.54 1.40
N LEU A 196 -7.40 -8.47 1.26
CA LEU A 196 -7.86 -7.21 0.65
C LEU A 196 -7.96 -7.30 -0.88
N GLY A 197 -7.27 -8.27 -1.50
CA GLY A 197 -7.06 -8.32 -2.93
C GLY A 197 -6.02 -7.30 -3.40
N GLU A 198 -5.54 -7.51 -4.63
CA GLU A 198 -4.40 -6.79 -5.18
C GLU A 198 -4.60 -5.28 -5.26
N ARG A 199 -5.75 -4.84 -5.78
CA ARG A 199 -6.04 -3.42 -5.99
C ARG A 199 -6.13 -2.67 -4.66
N SER A 200 -6.88 -3.18 -3.69
CA SER A 200 -7.06 -2.53 -2.38
C SER A 200 -5.75 -2.48 -1.60
N ALA A 201 -4.97 -3.58 -1.61
CA ALA A 201 -3.66 -3.65 -0.97
C ALA A 201 -2.66 -2.63 -1.57
N PHE A 202 -2.58 -2.57 -2.90
CA PHE A 202 -1.76 -1.59 -3.61
C PHE A 202 -2.14 -0.16 -3.23
N LEU A 203 -3.43 0.17 -3.28
CA LEU A 203 -3.94 1.50 -2.97
C LEU A 203 -3.58 1.91 -1.53
N LEU A 204 -3.91 1.06 -0.56
CA LEU A 204 -3.63 1.33 0.84
C LEU A 204 -2.12 1.54 1.09
N GLY A 205 -1.29 0.65 0.55
CA GLY A 205 0.16 0.75 0.70
C GLY A 205 0.74 2.01 0.07
N ALA A 206 0.34 2.32 -1.17
CA ALA A 206 0.76 3.55 -1.84
C ALA A 206 0.35 4.81 -1.07
N PHE A 207 -0.87 4.84 -0.50
CA PHE A 207 -1.31 5.96 0.34
C PHE A 207 -0.47 6.11 1.61
N ILE A 208 -0.20 5.02 2.33
CA ILE A 208 0.59 5.08 3.57
C ILE A 208 2.02 5.55 3.27
N VAL A 209 2.65 5.02 2.22
CA VAL A 209 4.00 5.46 1.78
C VAL A 209 4.00 6.95 1.45
N ALA A 210 3.00 7.42 0.70
CA ALA A 210 2.90 8.83 0.34
C ALA A 210 2.68 9.74 1.56
N GLN A 211 1.89 9.31 2.54
CA GLN A 211 1.67 10.07 3.78
C GLN A 211 2.94 10.16 4.64
N ILE A 212 3.73 9.08 4.73
CA ILE A 212 5.03 9.10 5.41
C ILE A 212 6.01 10.04 4.71
N GLN A 213 6.00 10.04 3.37
CA GLN A 213 6.81 10.98 2.60
C GLN A 213 6.39 12.43 2.83
N LYS A 214 5.09 12.74 2.76
CA LYS A 214 4.56 14.07 3.04
C LYS A 214 4.99 14.56 4.41
N ALA A 215 4.89 13.69 5.41
CA ALA A 215 5.35 13.95 6.76
C ALA A 215 6.87 14.21 6.80
N ALA A 216 7.67 13.44 6.08
CA ALA A 216 9.10 13.68 5.97
C ALA A 216 9.41 15.04 5.33
N LEU A 217 8.84 15.37 4.17
CA LEU A 217 9.03 16.66 3.49
C LEU A 217 8.62 17.85 4.38
N SER A 218 7.55 17.69 5.16
CA SER A 218 7.10 18.73 6.11
C SER A 218 8.14 19.06 7.19
N ARG A 219 9.14 18.19 7.43
CA ARG A 219 10.25 18.44 8.35
C ARG A 219 11.27 19.44 7.82
N ALA A 220 11.05 20.06 6.64
CA ALA A 220 11.93 21.10 6.10
C ALA A 220 12.31 22.17 7.16
N ASN A 221 11.37 22.56 8.02
CA ASN A 221 11.57 23.58 9.06
C ASN A 221 12.11 23.04 10.39
N THR A 222 12.44 21.76 10.50
CA THR A 222 12.95 21.13 11.73
C THR A 222 14.48 21.05 11.69
N PRO A 223 15.21 21.72 12.60
CA PRO A 223 16.68 21.77 12.57
C PRO A 223 17.33 20.43 12.93
N ASP A 224 16.85 19.73 13.97
CA ASP A 224 17.33 18.41 14.37
C ASP A 224 16.28 17.34 14.02
N ARG A 225 16.42 16.75 12.84
CA ARG A 225 15.48 15.76 12.32
C ARG A 225 15.90 14.38 12.77
N ARG A 226 15.14 13.78 13.68
CA ARG A 226 15.36 12.38 14.06
C ARG A 226 15.27 11.47 12.85
N GLN A 227 16.27 10.60 12.71
CA GLN A 227 16.30 9.62 11.64
C GLN A 227 15.18 8.59 11.82
N PHE A 228 14.34 8.44 10.79
CA PHE A 228 13.33 7.40 10.65
C PHE A 228 13.81 6.37 9.62
N TYR A 229 13.84 5.09 10.00
CA TYR A 229 14.21 3.98 9.12
C TYR A 229 12.95 3.27 8.67
N PHE A 230 12.66 3.34 7.37
CA PHE A 230 11.43 2.80 6.82
C PHE A 230 11.73 1.61 5.92
N TYR A 231 11.29 0.44 6.39
CA TYR A 231 11.45 -0.84 5.73
C TYR A 231 10.21 -1.13 4.88
N LEU A 232 10.43 -1.28 3.58
CA LEU A 232 9.41 -1.61 2.60
C LEU A 232 9.74 -3.00 2.06
N ASP A 233 9.00 -3.99 2.56
CA ASP A 233 9.06 -5.33 1.98
C ASP A 233 8.31 -5.36 0.66
N GLU A 234 8.83 -6.14 -0.29
CA GLU A 234 8.34 -6.20 -1.67
C GLU A 234 7.96 -4.83 -2.26
N PHE A 235 8.89 -3.86 -2.17
CA PHE A 235 8.58 -2.44 -2.35
C PHE A 235 7.94 -2.09 -3.70
N HIS A 236 8.14 -2.93 -4.73
CA HIS A 236 7.50 -2.80 -6.05
C HIS A 236 5.96 -2.79 -5.98
N ASN A 237 5.36 -3.36 -4.92
CA ASN A 237 3.91 -3.29 -4.68
C ASN A 237 3.43 -1.92 -4.22
N PHE A 238 4.34 -0.98 -3.96
CA PHE A 238 4.00 0.37 -3.47
C PHE A 238 4.63 1.48 -4.34
N THR A 239 5.36 1.10 -5.39
CA THR A 239 6.07 2.06 -6.21
C THR A 239 5.11 2.79 -7.13
N THR A 240 5.16 4.11 -7.04
CA THR A 240 4.60 5.05 -8.03
C THR A 240 5.75 5.91 -8.55
N ASP A 241 5.55 6.67 -9.61
CA ASP A 241 6.57 7.64 -10.09
C ASP A 241 7.05 8.58 -8.97
N TYR A 242 6.22 8.82 -7.95
CA TYR A 242 6.57 9.65 -6.81
C TYR A 242 7.65 9.06 -5.91
N ILE A 243 7.81 7.73 -5.88
CA ILE A 243 8.82 7.08 -5.06
C ILE A 243 10.24 7.41 -5.53
N GLN A 244 10.42 7.75 -6.81
CA GLN A 244 11.71 8.16 -7.37
C GLN A 244 12.19 9.48 -6.74
N ASP A 245 11.28 10.46 -6.65
CA ASP A 245 11.55 11.74 -5.98
C ASP A 245 11.84 11.51 -4.49
N VAL A 246 11.11 10.60 -3.82
CA VAL A 246 11.42 10.21 -2.43
C VAL A 246 12.87 9.73 -2.32
N LEU A 247 13.25 8.79 -3.18
CA LEU A 247 14.53 8.09 -3.08
C LEU A 247 15.70 9.07 -3.21
N ALA A 248 15.54 10.10 -4.05
CA ALA A 248 16.54 11.14 -4.23
C ALA A 248 16.60 12.15 -3.07
N GLU A 249 15.46 12.52 -2.47
CA GLU A 249 15.40 13.69 -1.57
C GLU A 249 15.22 13.37 -0.08
N SER A 250 14.66 12.20 0.24
CA SER A 250 14.24 11.80 1.59
C SER A 250 15.33 11.90 2.67
N ARG A 251 16.60 11.71 2.29
CA ARG A 251 17.75 11.81 3.20
C ARG A 251 17.86 13.19 3.84
N LYS A 252 17.61 14.28 3.10
CA LYS A 252 17.66 15.66 3.62
C LYS A 252 16.63 15.89 4.73
N TYR A 253 15.58 15.08 4.74
CA TYR A 253 14.45 15.18 5.64
C TYR A 253 14.50 14.16 6.78
N GLY A 254 15.58 13.40 6.96
CA GLY A 254 15.69 12.41 8.04
C GLY A 254 14.84 11.15 7.82
N LEU A 255 14.56 10.79 6.56
CA LEU A 255 13.91 9.53 6.18
C LEU A 255 14.95 8.65 5.46
N SER A 256 15.15 7.43 5.95
CA SER A 256 16.05 6.42 5.38
C SER A 256 15.22 5.24 4.94
N LEU A 257 15.24 4.94 3.64
CA LEU A 257 14.50 3.83 3.07
C LEU A 257 15.35 2.57 3.04
N VAL A 258 14.74 1.43 3.36
CA VAL A 258 15.28 0.09 3.15
C VAL A 258 14.29 -0.64 2.25
N LEU A 259 14.70 -0.89 1.02
CA LEU A 259 13.86 -1.46 -0.03
C LEU A 259 14.25 -2.92 -0.25
N ALA A 260 13.30 -3.85 -0.08
CA ALA A 260 13.49 -5.26 -0.38
C ALA A 260 12.64 -5.66 -1.61
N HIS A 261 13.22 -6.41 -2.53
CA HIS A 261 12.55 -6.98 -3.71
C HIS A 261 13.29 -8.22 -4.19
N GLN A 262 12.58 -9.08 -4.94
CA GLN A 262 13.11 -10.35 -5.43
C GLN A 262 13.69 -10.26 -6.84
N PHE A 263 13.01 -9.56 -7.75
CA PHE A 263 13.37 -9.55 -9.17
C PHE A 263 13.51 -8.13 -9.72
N LEU A 264 14.61 -7.85 -10.43
CA LEU A 264 14.81 -6.52 -11.03
C LEU A 264 13.81 -6.20 -12.14
N ASP A 265 13.23 -7.23 -12.78
CA ASP A 265 12.21 -7.08 -13.83
C ASP A 265 10.84 -6.64 -13.30
N GLN A 266 10.59 -6.72 -11.98
CA GLN A 266 9.37 -6.17 -11.37
C GLN A 266 9.39 -4.64 -11.35
N LEU A 267 10.55 -4.03 -11.54
CA LEU A 267 10.73 -2.59 -11.58
C LEU A 267 10.74 -2.13 -13.04
N ASP A 268 9.99 -1.08 -13.33
CA ASP A 268 10.14 -0.41 -14.61
C ASP A 268 11.57 0.15 -14.79
N THR A 269 11.99 0.36 -16.04
CA THR A 269 13.36 0.78 -16.36
C THR A 269 13.76 2.10 -15.69
N LYS A 270 12.83 3.06 -15.55
CA LYS A 270 13.11 4.36 -14.93
C LYS A 270 13.31 4.20 -13.43
N LEU A 271 12.40 3.49 -12.76
CA LEU A 271 12.46 3.21 -11.34
C LEU A 271 13.69 2.39 -10.97
N ARG A 272 13.99 1.33 -11.74
CA ARG A 272 15.21 0.53 -11.56
C ARG A 272 16.46 1.40 -11.60
N SER A 273 16.54 2.29 -12.60
CA SER A 273 17.65 3.23 -12.74
C SER A 273 17.69 4.20 -11.56
N ALA A 274 16.55 4.74 -11.13
CA ALA A 274 16.48 5.66 -9.99
C ALA A 274 16.94 5.00 -8.68
N VAL A 275 16.48 3.77 -8.40
CA VAL A 275 16.87 3.01 -7.21
C VAL A 275 18.39 2.76 -7.23
N ILE A 276 18.91 2.15 -8.29
CA ILE A 276 20.35 1.84 -8.41
C ILE A 276 21.22 3.10 -8.28
N ASN A 277 20.77 4.21 -8.89
CA ASN A 277 21.49 5.48 -8.89
C ASN A 277 21.34 6.32 -7.61
N THR A 278 20.45 5.97 -6.68
CA THR A 278 20.27 6.70 -5.41
C THR A 278 20.71 5.91 -4.18
N VAL A 279 20.70 4.57 -4.23
CA VAL A 279 21.02 3.75 -3.06
C VAL A 279 22.47 3.92 -2.60
N GLY A 280 22.63 4.35 -1.35
CA GLY A 280 23.94 4.48 -0.71
C GLY A 280 24.54 3.14 -0.28
N THR A 281 23.71 2.11 -0.07
CA THR A 281 24.13 0.75 0.27
C THR A 281 23.31 -0.23 -0.57
N LEU A 282 24.01 -1.12 -1.26
CA LEU A 282 23.43 -2.20 -2.04
C LEU A 282 23.76 -3.52 -1.34
N VAL A 283 22.75 -4.36 -1.12
CA VAL A 283 22.90 -5.71 -0.57
C VAL A 283 22.31 -6.68 -1.58
N SER A 284 23.10 -7.66 -2.04
CA SER A 284 22.62 -8.73 -2.91
C SER A 284 22.80 -10.06 -2.21
N PHE A 285 21.68 -10.75 -1.98
CA PHE A 285 21.65 -12.17 -1.69
C PHE A 285 21.82 -12.96 -2.98
N ARG A 286 21.63 -14.28 -2.90
CA ARG A 286 21.50 -15.14 -4.07
C ARG A 286 20.32 -14.65 -4.93
N ILE A 287 20.60 -14.37 -6.20
CA ILE A 287 19.61 -13.90 -7.19
C ILE A 287 19.72 -14.73 -8.47
N GLY A 288 18.73 -14.61 -9.35
CA GLY A 288 18.79 -15.25 -10.67
C GLY A 288 19.97 -14.72 -11.48
N TYR A 289 20.56 -15.56 -12.33
CA TYR A 289 21.73 -15.20 -13.13
C TYR A 289 21.50 -13.98 -14.05
N LYS A 290 20.28 -13.80 -14.59
CA LYS A 290 19.89 -12.61 -15.35
C LYS A 290 20.04 -11.32 -14.53
N ASP A 291 19.53 -11.32 -13.30
CA ASP A 291 19.60 -10.17 -12.40
C ASP A 291 21.03 -9.96 -11.88
N ALA A 292 21.77 -11.06 -11.66
CA ALA A 292 23.18 -11.00 -11.31
C ALA A 292 23.99 -10.24 -12.37
N ARG A 293 23.78 -10.54 -13.66
CA ARG A 293 24.43 -9.80 -14.76
C ARG A 293 24.07 -8.32 -14.80
N ALA A 294 22.86 -7.95 -14.38
CA ALA A 294 22.44 -6.55 -14.33
C ALA A 294 23.08 -5.80 -13.14
N ILE A 295 23.22 -6.44 -11.98
CA ILE A 295 23.69 -5.80 -10.75
C ILE A 295 25.21 -5.87 -10.56
N VAL A 296 25.91 -6.76 -11.27
CA VAL A 296 27.36 -7.00 -11.07
C VAL A 296 28.20 -5.73 -11.23
N TYR A 297 27.88 -4.91 -12.23
CA TYR A 297 28.56 -3.62 -12.51
C TYR A 297 28.34 -2.58 -11.42
N GLU A 298 27.24 -2.72 -10.69
CA GLU A 298 26.89 -1.85 -9.58
C GLU A 298 27.46 -2.37 -8.26
N MET A 299 27.58 -3.69 -8.10
CA MET A 299 28.07 -4.31 -6.89
C MET A 299 29.60 -4.25 -6.78
N PHE A 300 30.32 -4.54 -7.86
CA PHE A 300 31.77 -4.69 -7.84
C PHE A 300 32.49 -3.54 -8.56
N PRO A 301 33.70 -3.16 -8.13
CA PRO A 301 34.52 -2.22 -8.88
C PRO A 301 34.86 -2.80 -10.25
N THR A 302 35.10 -1.91 -11.23
CA THR A 302 35.59 -2.33 -12.54
C THR A 302 36.88 -3.15 -12.39
N PRO A 303 36.97 -4.36 -13.01
CA PRO A 303 38.19 -5.17 -12.99
C PRO A 303 39.44 -4.42 -13.46
N ASP A 304 39.26 -3.40 -14.31
CA ASP A 304 40.32 -2.57 -14.87
C ASP A 304 40.83 -1.45 -13.94
N PHE A 305 40.24 -1.25 -12.76
CA PHE A 305 40.67 -0.20 -11.81
C PHE A 305 41.69 -0.73 -10.78
N PRO A 306 42.99 -0.36 -10.86
CA PRO A 306 44.06 -1.01 -10.10
C PRO A 306 44.06 -0.76 -8.59
N ARG A 307 43.28 0.22 -8.10
CA ARG A 307 43.23 0.61 -6.68
C ARG A 307 42.60 -0.44 -5.76
N TYR A 308 41.98 -1.48 -6.32
CA TYR A 308 41.24 -2.50 -5.57
C TYR A 308 41.81 -3.92 -5.75
N ARG A 309 43.10 -4.05 -6.07
CA ARG A 309 43.83 -5.34 -5.94
C ARG A 309 44.04 -5.68 -4.46
N GLY A 310 42.97 -6.09 -3.79
CA GLY A 310 43.00 -6.72 -2.47
C GLY A 310 41.92 -7.81 -2.44
N ASP A 311 42.35 -9.06 -2.26
CA ASP A 311 41.61 -10.33 -2.04
C ASP A 311 40.37 -10.68 -2.86
N ILE A 312 39.86 -9.79 -3.72
CA ILE A 312 38.82 -10.10 -4.70
C ILE A 312 39.53 -10.44 -6.00
N ASP A 313 39.55 -11.72 -6.35
CA ASP A 313 39.91 -12.16 -7.70
C ASP A 313 38.85 -11.59 -8.64
N THR A 314 39.12 -10.42 -9.22
CA THR A 314 38.23 -9.77 -10.19
C THR A 314 38.32 -10.56 -11.49
N GLY A 315 37.68 -11.72 -11.48
CA GLY A 315 37.36 -12.47 -12.68
C GLY A 315 36.59 -11.63 -13.69
N SER A 316 36.26 -12.21 -14.84
CA SER A 316 35.37 -11.53 -15.79
C SER A 316 34.04 -11.17 -15.10
N TRP A 317 33.35 -10.15 -15.59
CA TRP A 317 32.00 -9.79 -15.10
C TRP A 317 31.04 -10.99 -15.04
N GLU A 318 31.25 -11.92 -15.95
CA GLU A 318 30.56 -13.20 -16.03
C GLU A 318 30.80 -14.10 -14.81
N GLN A 319 32.05 -14.21 -14.36
CA GLN A 319 32.40 -14.98 -13.15
C GLN A 319 31.81 -14.36 -11.88
N LEU A 320 31.85 -13.02 -11.76
CA LEU A 320 31.25 -12.32 -10.62
C LEU A 320 29.71 -12.45 -10.62
N ALA A 321 29.08 -12.44 -11.79
CA ALA A 321 27.65 -12.72 -11.92
C ALA A 321 27.31 -14.17 -11.52
N LEU A 322 28.12 -15.15 -11.94
CA LEU A 322 27.99 -16.55 -11.51
C LEU A 322 28.17 -16.69 -9.99
N GLU A 323 29.08 -15.93 -9.38
CA GLU A 323 29.27 -15.95 -7.92
C GLU A 323 28.02 -15.44 -7.19
N LEU A 324 27.45 -14.30 -7.63
CA LEU A 324 26.20 -13.77 -7.09
C LEU A 324 25.04 -14.77 -7.22
N ALA A 325 24.93 -15.46 -8.36
CA ALA A 325 23.87 -16.42 -8.63
C ALA A 325 23.97 -17.72 -7.81
N ASN A 326 25.19 -18.04 -7.34
CA ASN A 326 25.50 -19.26 -6.59
C ASN A 326 25.84 -19.00 -5.12
N LEU A 327 25.50 -17.82 -4.59
CA LEU A 327 25.69 -17.53 -3.17
C LEU A 327 25.00 -18.58 -2.29
N PRO A 328 25.68 -19.11 -1.25
CA PRO A 328 25.04 -19.98 -0.28
C PRO A 328 23.85 -19.29 0.41
N PRO A 329 22.87 -20.04 0.92
CA PRO A 329 21.80 -19.48 1.73
C PRO A 329 22.36 -18.57 2.82
N ARG A 330 21.70 -17.43 3.04
CA ARG A 330 22.06 -16.45 4.07
C ARG A 330 23.42 -15.76 3.86
N SER A 331 24.11 -16.00 2.75
CA SER A 331 25.26 -15.23 2.33
C SER A 331 24.83 -14.09 1.41
N PHE A 332 25.49 -12.94 1.52
CA PHE A 332 25.21 -11.78 0.69
C PHE A 332 26.47 -10.96 0.45
N TRP A 333 26.50 -10.26 -0.68
CA TRP A 333 27.45 -9.19 -0.92
C TRP A 333 26.84 -7.85 -0.52
N VAL A 334 27.65 -6.99 0.12
CA VAL A 334 27.27 -5.62 0.42
C VAL A 334 28.29 -4.64 -0.13
N ARG A 335 27.78 -3.63 -0.83
CA ARG A 335 28.55 -2.47 -1.28
C ARG A 335 27.99 -1.21 -0.64
N ARG A 336 28.88 -0.35 -0.14
CA ARG A 336 28.56 1.02 0.25
C ARG A 336 29.17 1.99 -0.76
N ARG A 337 28.43 3.03 -1.16
CA ARG A 337 28.97 4.09 -2.02
C ARG A 337 30.17 4.78 -1.38
N GLY A 338 31.14 5.15 -2.20
CA GLY A 338 32.40 5.76 -1.76
C GLY A 338 33.59 4.82 -2.01
N PRO A 339 34.71 5.01 -1.29
CA PRO A 339 35.94 4.25 -1.49
C PRO A 339 35.90 2.86 -0.83
N PHE A 340 34.70 2.28 -0.64
CA PHE A 340 34.54 1.02 0.09
C PHE A 340 34.58 -0.17 -0.86
N VAL A 341 35.35 -1.17 -0.48
CA VAL A 341 35.37 -2.46 -1.18
C VAL A 341 34.09 -3.22 -0.83
N PRO A 342 33.42 -3.84 -1.82
CA PRO A 342 32.34 -4.77 -1.54
C PRO A 342 32.83 -5.88 -0.62
N THR A 343 31.98 -6.33 0.31
CA THR A 343 32.34 -7.43 1.23
C THR A 343 31.27 -8.50 1.20
N LYS A 344 31.72 -9.75 1.23
CA LYS A 344 30.85 -10.92 1.41
C LYS A 344 30.60 -11.12 2.90
N GLN A 345 29.34 -11.24 3.27
CA GLN A 345 28.91 -11.40 4.66
C GLN A 345 27.85 -12.50 4.75
N ARG A 346 27.58 -12.95 5.98
CA ARG A 346 26.50 -13.88 6.30
C ARG A 346 25.51 -13.20 7.24
N THR A 347 24.22 -13.49 7.08
CA THR A 347 23.20 -12.94 7.99
C THR A 347 23.41 -13.45 9.41
N LEU A 348 22.98 -12.64 10.38
CA LEU A 348 22.88 -13.08 11.77
C LEU A 348 21.93 -14.28 11.86
N ASP A 349 22.25 -15.22 12.76
CA ASP A 349 21.31 -16.26 13.17
C ASP A 349 20.20 -15.60 13.99
N MET A 350 19.08 -15.34 13.33
CA MET A 350 17.87 -14.83 13.94
C MET A 350 16.93 -16.03 14.16
N PRO A 351 16.76 -16.51 15.40
CA PRO A 351 15.84 -17.61 15.67
C PRO A 351 14.39 -17.19 15.34
N ASP A 352 13.47 -18.15 15.32
CA ASP A 352 12.04 -17.77 15.29
C ASP A 352 11.67 -17.09 16.62
N PRO A 353 10.72 -16.13 16.60
CA PRO A 353 10.29 -15.47 17.82
C PRO A 353 9.73 -16.49 18.81
N VAL A 354 10.17 -16.39 20.07
CA VAL A 354 9.75 -17.29 21.14
C VAL A 354 8.23 -17.26 21.27
N ASN A 355 7.59 -18.40 21.08
CA ASN A 355 6.15 -18.55 21.19
C ASN A 355 5.79 -19.29 22.48
N ASN A 356 5.62 -18.54 23.56
CA ASN A 356 5.16 -19.08 24.84
C ASN A 356 3.96 -18.28 25.38
N PRO A 357 3.22 -18.79 26.39
CA PRO A 357 2.03 -18.12 26.90
C PRO A 357 2.28 -16.68 27.37
N GLN A 358 3.44 -16.39 27.95
CA GLN A 358 3.78 -15.03 28.40
C GLN A 358 3.96 -14.06 27.24
N VAL A 359 4.62 -14.48 26.17
CA VAL A 359 4.80 -13.67 24.95
C VAL A 359 3.46 -13.46 24.25
N GLN A 360 2.57 -14.46 24.22
CA GLN A 360 1.23 -14.31 23.66
C GLN A 360 0.38 -13.30 24.44
N MET A 361 0.41 -13.35 25.78
CA MET A 361 -0.23 -12.32 26.62
C MET A 361 0.36 -10.92 26.39
N ALA A 362 1.68 -10.82 26.23
CA ALA A 362 2.35 -9.56 25.92
C ALA A 362 1.99 -9.03 24.54
N LEU A 363 1.80 -9.92 23.56
CA LEU A 363 1.38 -9.58 22.20
C LEU A 363 -0.05 -9.03 22.20
N GLN A 364 -0.97 -9.70 22.90
CA GLN A 364 -2.35 -9.22 23.03
C GLN A 364 -2.37 -7.83 23.70
N ARG A 365 -1.62 -7.65 24.79
CA ARG A 365 -1.48 -6.35 25.46
C ARG A 365 -0.86 -5.28 24.55
N LEU A 366 0.09 -5.65 23.70
CA LEU A 366 0.70 -4.74 22.73
C LEU A 366 -0.34 -4.25 21.72
N ILE A 367 -1.13 -5.17 21.15
CA ILE A 367 -2.20 -4.87 20.19
C ILE A 367 -3.25 -3.97 20.85
N GLU A 368 -3.75 -4.32 22.04
CA GLU A 368 -4.72 -3.53 22.80
C GLU A 368 -4.18 -2.14 23.16
N THR A 369 -2.91 -2.06 23.58
CA THR A 369 -2.28 -0.78 23.91
C THR A 369 -2.19 0.11 22.68
N SER A 370 -1.78 -0.45 21.54
CA SER A 370 -1.71 0.28 20.27
C SER A 370 -3.10 0.75 19.84
N GLY A 371 -4.09 -0.15 19.82
CA GLY A 371 -5.47 0.16 19.43
C GLY A 371 -6.14 1.20 20.32
N ARG A 372 -5.84 1.21 21.63
CA ARG A 372 -6.35 2.22 22.57
C ARG A 372 -5.68 3.58 22.42
N LEU A 373 -4.38 3.63 22.11
CA LEU A 373 -3.63 4.89 22.00
C LEU A 373 -3.77 5.54 20.63
N TYR A 374 -3.88 4.73 19.59
CA TYR A 374 -3.69 5.15 18.20
C TYR A 374 -4.85 4.77 17.27
N GLY A 375 -5.91 4.15 17.78
CA GLY A 375 -7.08 3.78 16.99
C GLY A 375 -8.39 4.01 17.75
N ALA A 376 -9.48 3.64 17.09
CA ALA A 376 -10.80 3.56 17.69
C ALA A 376 -11.26 2.10 17.76
N LYS A 377 -12.22 1.82 18.64
CA LYS A 377 -12.94 0.53 18.59
C LYS A 377 -13.63 0.39 17.25
N ARG A 378 -13.45 -0.75 16.61
CA ARG A 378 -14.11 -1.05 15.35
C ARG A 378 -15.61 -1.20 15.61
N GLN A 379 -16.41 -0.29 15.06
CA GLN A 379 -17.85 -0.45 15.05
C GLN A 379 -18.17 -1.50 13.98
N LEU A 380 -18.42 -2.74 14.41
CA LEU A 380 -19.02 -3.72 13.52
C LEU A 380 -20.40 -3.19 13.10
N PRO A 381 -20.79 -3.30 11.82
CA PRO A 381 -22.19 -3.06 11.46
C PRO A 381 -23.05 -3.93 12.36
N SER A 382 -23.94 -3.30 13.13
CA SER A 382 -24.85 -4.00 14.04
C SER A 382 -25.57 -5.09 13.24
N THR A 383 -25.35 -6.35 13.57
CA THR A 383 -26.10 -7.50 13.02
C THR A 383 -27.52 -7.54 13.59
N SER A 384 -28.21 -6.40 13.58
CA SER A 384 -29.65 -6.31 13.75
C SER A 384 -30.24 -6.01 12.38
N VAL A 385 -30.17 -6.98 11.48
CA VAL A 385 -31.18 -7.05 10.42
C VAL A 385 -32.50 -7.30 11.17
N PRO A 386 -33.50 -6.41 11.10
CA PRO A 386 -34.83 -6.78 11.56
C PRO A 386 -35.21 -8.00 10.72
N VAL A 387 -35.44 -9.15 11.37
CA VAL A 387 -36.03 -10.30 10.70
C VAL A 387 -37.34 -9.80 10.10
N ALA A 388 -37.35 -9.57 8.78
CA ALA A 388 -38.56 -9.29 8.05
C ALA A 388 -39.43 -10.54 8.21
N THR A 389 -40.45 -10.44 9.06
CA THR A 389 -41.51 -11.44 9.14
C THR A 389 -42.09 -11.61 7.75
N LEU A 390 -41.84 -12.76 7.14
CA LEU A 390 -42.49 -13.16 5.89
C LEU A 390 -44.00 -13.01 6.06
N PRO A 391 -44.71 -12.34 5.13
CA PRO A 391 -46.15 -12.29 5.19
C PRO A 391 -46.71 -13.70 5.02
N THR A 392 -47.54 -14.12 5.96
CA THR A 392 -48.33 -15.35 5.89
C THR A 392 -49.15 -15.36 4.60
N PRO A 393 -49.21 -16.46 3.82
CA PRO A 393 -50.03 -16.52 2.63
C PRO A 393 -51.51 -16.40 3.03
N ALA A 394 -52.21 -15.43 2.47
CA ALA A 394 -53.66 -15.36 2.53
C ALA A 394 -54.24 -16.56 1.77
N THR A 395 -54.98 -17.41 2.47
CA THR A 395 -55.88 -18.37 1.84
C THR A 395 -57.04 -17.60 1.23
N ASP A 396 -57.08 -17.49 -0.09
CA ASP A 396 -58.31 -17.10 -0.77
C ASP A 396 -58.64 -18.10 -1.89
N ASN A 397 -59.82 -18.69 -1.76
CA ASN A 397 -60.38 -19.72 -2.63
C ASN A 397 -61.10 -19.01 -3.80
N GLY A 398 -60.60 -19.15 -5.03
CA GLY A 398 -61.30 -18.64 -6.21
C GLY A 398 -60.74 -19.15 -7.53
N LEU A 399 -61.39 -20.16 -8.10
CA LEU A 399 -61.14 -20.77 -9.41
C LEU A 399 -61.22 -19.76 -10.57
N ILE A 400 -60.24 -19.75 -11.49
CA ILE A 400 -60.48 -19.56 -12.94
C ILE A 400 -59.54 -20.46 -13.76
N SER A 401 -60.14 -21.18 -14.70
CA SER A 401 -59.57 -22.21 -15.57
C SER A 401 -58.72 -21.69 -16.74
N ILE A 402 -57.69 -22.44 -17.15
CA ILE A 402 -57.11 -22.35 -18.50
C ILE A 402 -56.95 -23.78 -19.06
N ARG A 403 -57.50 -24.01 -20.26
CA ARG A 403 -57.46 -25.27 -21.03
C ARG A 403 -56.09 -25.51 -21.69
N PRO A 404 -55.71 -26.75 -22.00
CA PRO A 404 -54.36 -27.10 -22.45
C PRO A 404 -54.23 -27.14 -23.98
N SER A 405 -53.06 -26.77 -24.53
CA SER A 405 -52.64 -27.20 -25.87
C SER A 405 -51.13 -27.44 -25.97
N GLN A 406 -50.82 -28.72 -26.08
CA GLN A 406 -49.67 -29.46 -26.62
C GLN A 406 -48.52 -28.69 -27.32
N THR A 407 -47.26 -28.97 -26.93
CA THR A 407 -46.20 -29.63 -27.73
C THR A 407 -44.91 -29.83 -26.90
N PRO A 408 -43.98 -30.73 -27.29
CA PRO A 408 -43.32 -31.65 -26.36
C PRO A 408 -41.87 -31.29 -25.98
N SER A 409 -41.39 -31.96 -24.92
CA SER A 409 -40.01 -31.94 -24.42
C SER A 409 -39.01 -32.49 -25.42
N VAL A 410 -37.92 -31.78 -25.65
CA VAL A 410 -36.76 -32.26 -26.42
C VAL A 410 -35.60 -32.49 -25.46
N ALA A 411 -35.54 -33.71 -24.93
CA ALA A 411 -34.28 -34.42 -24.76
C ALA A 411 -33.91 -34.95 -26.14
N GLU A 412 -33.13 -34.19 -26.93
CA GLU A 412 -32.44 -34.62 -28.15
C GLU A 412 -31.80 -33.39 -28.83
N LYS A 413 -30.54 -33.07 -28.48
CA LYS A 413 -29.56 -32.40 -29.36
C LYS A 413 -28.21 -32.23 -28.65
N ALA A 414 -27.45 -33.32 -28.57
CA ALA A 414 -26.01 -33.26 -28.35
C ALA A 414 -25.35 -34.50 -28.99
N GLU A 415 -25.68 -34.79 -30.25
CA GLU A 415 -24.99 -35.83 -31.01
C GLU A 415 -25.05 -35.51 -32.51
N LYS A 416 -24.02 -34.81 -32.99
CA LYS A 416 -23.41 -34.91 -34.33
C LYS A 416 -22.49 -33.70 -34.54
N ASP A 417 -21.22 -33.92 -34.28
CA ASP A 417 -20.12 -33.59 -35.19
C ASP A 417 -18.84 -34.20 -34.62
N ARG A 418 -18.74 -35.52 -34.79
CA ARG A 418 -17.49 -36.28 -34.65
C ARG A 418 -16.85 -36.34 -36.03
N GLN A 419 -15.78 -35.59 -36.24
CA GLN A 419 -14.63 -36.11 -37.00
C GLN A 419 -13.34 -35.35 -36.65
N THR A 420 -12.38 -36.15 -36.17
CA THR A 420 -10.91 -36.02 -36.31
C THR A 420 -10.23 -34.76 -35.79
N TYR A 421 -9.60 -34.87 -34.62
CA TYR A 421 -8.19 -34.45 -34.42
C TYR A 421 -7.64 -35.11 -33.15
N GLU A 422 -6.57 -35.90 -33.27
CA GLU A 422 -5.81 -36.44 -32.14
C GLU A 422 -4.93 -35.34 -31.50
N PRO A 423 -4.79 -35.30 -30.16
CA PRO A 423 -3.71 -34.59 -29.51
C PRO A 423 -2.56 -35.53 -29.16
N ASN A 424 -1.43 -35.26 -29.79
CA ASN A 424 -0.11 -35.79 -29.50
C ASN A 424 0.23 -35.84 -28.01
N SER A 425 0.86 -36.95 -27.65
CA SER A 425 1.72 -37.18 -26.50
C SER A 425 2.88 -36.18 -26.41
N ILE A 426 2.88 -35.29 -25.42
CA ILE A 426 4.11 -34.77 -24.79
C ILE A 426 3.78 -34.51 -23.32
N PHE A 427 4.19 -35.42 -22.43
CA PHE A 427 4.65 -35.21 -21.04
C PHE A 427 4.76 -36.58 -20.36
N SER A 428 5.72 -37.36 -20.84
CA SER A 428 6.35 -38.44 -20.09
C SER A 428 7.84 -38.22 -20.27
N ASP A 429 8.49 -37.70 -19.23
CA ASP A 429 9.92 -37.88 -18.93
C ASP A 429 10.27 -37.06 -17.69
N ILE A 430 9.96 -37.61 -16.52
CA ILE A 430 10.69 -37.31 -15.28
C ILE A 430 11.19 -38.66 -14.78
N VAL A 431 12.44 -38.96 -15.15
CA VAL A 431 13.24 -40.02 -14.55
C VAL A 431 13.79 -39.47 -13.23
N TRP A 432 13.44 -40.13 -12.14
CA TRP A 432 14.19 -40.03 -10.89
C TRP A 432 15.35 -41.01 -10.97
N ASP A 433 16.57 -40.50 -10.97
CA ASP A 433 17.76 -41.28 -10.65
C ASP A 433 18.49 -40.67 -9.45
N GLN A 434 19.15 -41.57 -8.73
CA GLN A 434 19.53 -41.60 -7.32
C GLN A 434 20.49 -40.53 -6.81
#